data_AF-A0A7X8CX48-F1
#
_entry.id   AF-A0A7X8CX48-F1
#
_cell.length_a   1.000
_cell.length_b   1.000
_cell.length_c   1.000
_cell.angle_alpha   90.00
_cell.angle_beta   90.00
_cell.angle_gamma   90.00
#
_symmetry.space_group_name_H-M   'P 1'
#
loop_
_entity.id
_entity.type
_entity.pdbx_description
1 polymer ?
#
loop_
_entity_poly.entity_id
_entity_poly.type
_entity_poly.pdbx_seq_one_letter_code
_entity_poly.pdbx_strand_id
1 'polypeptide(L)'
;MTVSETDRADAARETRWGPSFPGGRARDHSARRRGAPDKLCRSWDELLDRLELRNGMTISFHHHLRDGDAVVNEAVGRIAARGFGDLVLAPTALFPTHDPLVPLVESGVIARIEGSMNGSLGAACTRGAMRGTAVLRSHGGRARAVERGELPIDLAIIAAPAADSFGNANGREGPSACGPLGYALPDSIHARQVVVVTDHLVPYPCAPRSIAGGDVDFVLLVDSIGDPSRIASGTTRLTRSPVQLLIAEMTASIVEEVGILREGFAFQAGAGGISLAVVARLAERMRKRGIRASFAHGGATGVLVNLLKEGLLGSIVDLQSFDLEAVRSLSEHPRHIESNPFDSYGPQGRGCAASMLDLAVLGATEIDLDFNVNVNTHSDGRLLHGIGGHQDAAASARCCIVTAPSFRRRIPIIRERVTTVSCPGEVVDVLVTERGIAVNPRRPDLLERAIRAGLPVKPIQDLMRAARDITGVPEDPRFDERVVAVVEWRDGTVIDVIRKVESETGSGKDEAI
;
A
#
# COMPACT_ATOMS: atom_id res chain seq x y z
N MET A 1 51.21 -35.72 -21.17
CA MET A 1 50.24 -36.69 -20.65
C MET A 1 48.88 -36.04 -20.69
N THR A 2 48.06 -36.49 -21.63
CA THR A 2 46.65 -36.11 -21.80
C THR A 2 45.85 -36.68 -20.64
N VAL A 3 45.10 -35.81 -19.96
CA VAL A 3 44.12 -36.19 -18.92
C VAL A 3 43.03 -37.03 -19.60
N SER A 4 42.71 -38.20 -19.06
CA SER A 4 41.78 -39.16 -19.66
C SER A 4 40.32 -38.71 -19.52
N GLU A 5 39.46 -39.17 -20.42
CA GLU A 5 38.02 -38.84 -20.46
C GLU A 5 37.26 -39.29 -19.21
N THR A 6 37.80 -40.22 -18.41
CA THR A 6 37.21 -40.65 -17.14
C THR A 6 37.32 -39.59 -16.04
N ASP A 7 38.39 -38.81 -16.00
CA ASP A 7 38.58 -37.77 -14.97
C ASP A 7 37.63 -36.57 -15.17
N ARG A 8 37.09 -36.40 -16.39
CA ARG A 8 36.04 -35.40 -16.67
C ARG A 8 34.63 -35.87 -16.26
N ALA A 9 34.41 -37.18 -16.15
CA ALA A 9 33.09 -37.73 -15.80
C ALA A 9 32.82 -37.68 -14.29
N ASP A 10 33.86 -37.82 -13.46
CA ASP A 10 33.72 -37.81 -11.99
C ASP A 10 33.68 -36.39 -11.40
N ALA A 11 34.31 -35.40 -12.04
CA ALA A 11 34.16 -33.98 -11.64
C ALA A 11 32.75 -33.41 -11.88
N ALA A 12 31.90 -34.10 -12.65
CA ALA A 12 30.52 -33.69 -12.94
C ALA A 12 29.48 -34.29 -11.96
N ARG A 13 29.88 -35.16 -11.03
CA ARG A 13 28.96 -35.84 -10.10
C ARG A 13 28.98 -35.35 -8.66
N GLU A 14 29.92 -34.50 -8.27
CA GLU A 14 30.02 -33.98 -6.90
C GLU A 14 30.18 -32.45 -6.83
N THR A 15 29.18 -31.72 -7.34
CA THR A 15 28.91 -30.35 -6.86
C THR A 15 27.41 -30.16 -6.67
N ARG A 16 26.82 -30.89 -5.72
CA ARG A 16 25.56 -30.47 -5.09
C ARG A 16 25.89 -29.55 -3.92
N TRP A 17 26.12 -28.27 -4.24
CA TRP A 17 26.07 -27.22 -3.24
C TRP A 17 24.62 -26.71 -3.11
N GLY A 18 24.05 -26.89 -1.91
CA GLY A 18 22.99 -26.03 -1.38
C GLY A 18 21.54 -26.44 -1.65
N PRO A 19 20.60 -25.98 -0.79
CA PRO A 19 19.19 -26.34 -0.85
C PRO A 19 18.58 -25.83 -2.16
N SER A 20 17.69 -26.63 -2.74
CA SER A 20 16.86 -26.24 -3.88
C SER A 20 16.06 -24.98 -3.53
N PHE A 21 16.40 -23.84 -4.14
CA PHE A 21 15.51 -22.69 -4.20
C PHE A 21 14.23 -23.11 -4.94
N PRO A 22 13.03 -22.98 -4.33
CA PRO A 22 11.80 -23.16 -5.09
C PRO A 22 11.63 -21.94 -6.02
N GLY A 23 11.54 -22.16 -7.33
CA GLY A 23 10.94 -21.18 -8.25
C GLY A 23 11.84 -20.35 -9.17
N GLY A 24 13.10 -20.71 -9.42
CA GLY A 24 13.93 -20.01 -10.42
C GLY A 24 13.48 -20.27 -11.88
N ARG A 25 13.30 -19.21 -12.67
CA ARG A 25 13.02 -19.22 -14.13
C ARG A 25 13.90 -20.22 -14.88
N ALA A 26 13.37 -21.37 -15.27
CA ALA A 26 13.94 -22.16 -16.37
C ALA A 26 13.44 -21.55 -17.70
N ARG A 27 14.03 -20.42 -18.11
CA ARG A 27 13.78 -19.87 -19.46
C ARG A 27 14.44 -20.83 -20.45
N ASP A 28 13.65 -21.50 -21.29
CA ASP A 28 14.18 -22.33 -22.39
C ASP A 28 15.20 -21.50 -23.18
N HIS A 29 16.45 -21.95 -23.18
CA HIS A 29 17.57 -21.28 -23.85
C HIS A 29 17.69 -21.71 -25.31
N SER A 30 16.62 -22.25 -25.91
CA SER A 30 16.58 -22.57 -27.33
C SER A 30 16.93 -21.33 -28.17
N ALA A 31 18.11 -21.40 -28.80
CA ALA A 31 18.73 -20.45 -29.71
C ALA A 31 18.31 -18.97 -29.56
N ARG A 32 19.01 -18.20 -28.71
CA ARG A 32 18.87 -16.73 -28.67
C ARG A 32 18.96 -16.16 -30.08
N ARG A 33 17.84 -15.68 -30.63
CA ARG A 33 17.81 -14.95 -31.90
C ARG A 33 18.74 -13.74 -31.76
N ARG A 34 19.65 -13.54 -32.73
CA ARG A 34 20.45 -12.31 -32.83
C ARG A 34 19.52 -11.18 -33.29
N GLY A 35 19.51 -10.05 -32.59
CA GLY A 35 18.70 -8.86 -32.93
C GLY A 35 17.91 -8.31 -31.76
N ALA A 36 17.21 -7.19 -31.99
CA ALA A 36 16.28 -6.64 -31.00
C ALA A 36 15.12 -7.63 -30.77
N PRO A 37 14.70 -7.86 -29.52
CA PRO A 37 13.57 -8.74 -29.24
C PRO A 37 12.26 -8.11 -29.72
N ASP A 38 11.38 -8.94 -30.26
CA ASP A 38 10.05 -8.53 -30.68
C ASP A 38 9.06 -8.68 -29.52
N LYS A 39 8.86 -7.59 -28.77
CA LYS A 39 7.99 -7.55 -27.58
C LYS A 39 6.75 -6.68 -27.74
N LEU A 40 6.72 -5.82 -28.76
CA LEU A 40 5.66 -4.83 -28.91
C LEU A 40 4.41 -5.48 -29.53
N CYS A 41 3.31 -5.43 -28.79
CA CYS A 41 1.97 -5.78 -29.24
C CYS A 41 1.20 -4.51 -29.60
N ARG A 42 0.43 -4.54 -30.69
CA ARG A 42 -0.35 -3.39 -31.18
C ARG A 42 -1.83 -3.42 -30.81
N SER A 43 -2.29 -4.52 -30.23
CA SER A 43 -3.67 -4.65 -29.75
C SER A 43 -3.75 -5.62 -28.59
N TRP A 44 -4.83 -5.49 -27.82
CA TRP A 44 -5.15 -6.45 -26.78
C TRP A 44 -5.33 -7.87 -27.33
N ASP A 45 -5.91 -8.04 -28.52
CA ASP A 45 -6.08 -9.37 -29.11
C ASP A 45 -4.74 -10.02 -29.44
N GLU A 46 -3.80 -9.27 -30.02
CA GLU A 46 -2.45 -9.76 -30.29
C GLU A 46 -1.73 -10.14 -28.98
N LEU A 47 -1.86 -9.30 -27.95
CA LEU A 47 -1.28 -9.58 -26.64
C LEU A 47 -1.87 -10.87 -26.05
N LEU A 48 -3.19 -10.99 -25.99
CA LEU A 48 -3.87 -12.14 -25.38
C LEU A 48 -3.56 -13.45 -26.12
N ASP A 49 -3.37 -13.41 -27.45
CA ASP A 49 -2.95 -14.57 -28.24
C ASP A 49 -1.51 -15.03 -27.95
N ARG A 50 -0.66 -14.14 -27.42
CA ARG A 50 0.74 -14.41 -27.04
C ARG A 50 0.91 -14.82 -25.57
N LEU A 51 -0.13 -14.64 -24.75
CA LEU A 51 -0.09 -14.95 -23.32
C LEU A 51 -0.45 -16.41 -23.04
N GLU A 52 0.15 -16.98 -22.00
CA GLU A 52 -0.14 -18.35 -21.55
C GLU A 52 -1.33 -18.39 -20.58
N LEU A 53 -2.48 -17.88 -21.04
CA LEU A 53 -3.70 -17.76 -20.23
C LEU A 53 -4.29 -19.13 -19.88
N ARG A 54 -4.73 -19.27 -18.64
CA ARG A 54 -5.40 -20.48 -18.12
C ARG A 54 -6.30 -20.14 -16.94
N ASN A 55 -7.30 -20.99 -16.70
CA ASN A 55 -8.11 -20.90 -15.49
C ASN A 55 -7.25 -21.07 -14.24
N GLY A 56 -7.60 -20.40 -13.15
CA GLY A 56 -6.89 -20.53 -11.88
C GLY A 56 -5.60 -19.71 -11.78
N MET A 57 -5.24 -18.93 -12.80
CA MET A 57 -4.00 -18.14 -12.78
C MET A 57 -4.06 -16.95 -11.81
N THR A 58 -2.90 -16.61 -11.26
CA THR A 58 -2.72 -15.39 -10.45
C THR A 58 -2.29 -14.21 -11.32
N ILE A 59 -3.10 -13.15 -11.36
CA ILE A 59 -2.85 -11.94 -12.14
C ILE A 59 -2.61 -10.76 -11.20
N SER A 60 -1.46 -10.10 -11.35
CA SER A 60 -1.10 -8.97 -10.50
C SER A 60 -1.16 -7.63 -11.23
N PHE A 61 -1.41 -6.59 -10.43
CA PHE A 61 -1.53 -5.20 -10.86
C PHE A 61 -0.97 -4.26 -9.79
N HIS A 62 -0.39 -3.14 -10.20
CA HIS A 62 -0.06 -2.05 -9.27
C HIS A 62 -1.17 -0.99 -9.19
N HIS A 63 -1.07 -0.06 -8.26
CA HIS A 63 -2.15 0.91 -7.98
C HIS A 63 -1.72 2.38 -8.03
N HIS A 64 -0.58 2.71 -8.67
CA HIS A 64 -0.09 4.09 -8.80
C HIS A 64 -1.05 5.03 -9.55
N LEU A 65 -1.88 4.52 -10.46
CA LEU A 65 -2.93 5.32 -11.12
C LEU A 65 -4.14 5.59 -10.20
N ARG A 66 -4.19 4.96 -9.03
CA ARG A 66 -5.21 5.13 -7.98
C ARG A 66 -6.63 4.98 -8.54
N ASP A 67 -7.47 5.99 -8.37
CA ASP A 67 -8.87 5.97 -8.83
C ASP A 67 -9.01 6.36 -10.31
N GLY A 68 -7.89 6.68 -10.97
CA GLY A 68 -7.82 6.90 -12.42
C GLY A 68 -7.51 5.65 -13.22
N ASP A 69 -7.24 4.50 -12.59
CA ASP A 69 -6.86 3.28 -13.31
C ASP A 69 -7.97 2.78 -14.25
N ALA A 70 -7.59 2.49 -15.50
CA ALA A 70 -8.45 1.83 -16.49
C ALA A 70 -7.95 0.41 -16.85
N VAL A 71 -6.67 0.11 -16.60
CA VAL A 71 -6.01 -1.12 -17.07
C VAL A 71 -6.54 -2.36 -16.38
N VAL A 72 -6.83 -2.31 -15.07
CA VAL A 72 -7.30 -3.49 -14.33
C VAL A 72 -8.65 -3.97 -14.89
N ASN A 73 -9.61 -3.04 -15.04
CA ASN A 73 -10.95 -3.37 -15.54
C ASN A 73 -10.88 -3.93 -16.97
N GLU A 74 -10.10 -3.27 -17.84
CA GLU A 74 -9.97 -3.69 -19.23
C GLU A 74 -9.31 -5.06 -19.35
N ALA A 75 -8.17 -5.28 -18.68
CA ALA A 75 -7.44 -6.54 -18.74
C ALA A 75 -8.29 -7.71 -18.22
N VAL A 76 -8.89 -7.56 -17.03
CA VAL A 76 -9.69 -8.63 -16.43
C VAL A 76 -10.96 -8.89 -17.26
N GLY A 77 -11.63 -7.84 -17.73
CA GLY A 77 -12.82 -7.96 -18.58
C GLY A 77 -12.53 -8.69 -19.90
N ARG A 78 -11.39 -8.40 -20.55
CA ARG A 78 -10.98 -9.08 -21.79
C ARG A 78 -10.57 -10.53 -21.57
N ILE A 79 -9.85 -10.83 -20.49
CA ILE A 79 -9.51 -12.21 -20.11
C ILE A 79 -10.77 -13.03 -19.84
N ALA A 80 -11.74 -12.46 -19.11
CA ALA A 80 -13.04 -13.07 -18.86
C ALA A 80 -13.83 -13.31 -20.16
N ALA A 81 -13.82 -12.35 -21.09
CA ALA A 81 -14.49 -12.48 -22.38
C ALA A 81 -13.89 -13.58 -23.28
N ARG A 82 -12.60 -13.92 -23.09
CA ARG A 82 -11.95 -15.08 -23.73
C ARG A 82 -12.34 -16.43 -23.08
N GLY A 83 -13.18 -16.41 -22.04
CA GLY A 83 -13.68 -17.61 -21.35
C GLY A 83 -12.80 -18.12 -20.21
N PHE A 84 -11.79 -17.34 -19.77
CA PHE A 84 -10.97 -17.69 -18.63
C PHE A 84 -11.60 -17.22 -17.31
N GLY A 85 -11.49 -18.04 -16.27
CA GLY A 85 -12.07 -17.77 -14.95
C GLY A 85 -11.31 -18.46 -13.82
N ASP A 86 -11.93 -18.52 -12.65
CA ASP A 86 -11.30 -18.98 -11.40
C ASP A 86 -10.03 -18.19 -11.06
N LEU A 87 -9.96 -16.92 -11.48
CA LEU A 87 -8.78 -16.09 -11.39
C LEU A 87 -8.49 -15.68 -9.94
N VAL A 88 -7.21 -15.62 -9.60
CA VAL A 88 -6.74 -14.96 -8.37
C VAL A 88 -6.22 -13.59 -8.75
N LEU A 89 -6.86 -12.52 -8.26
CA LEU A 89 -6.29 -11.19 -8.44
C LEU A 89 -5.32 -10.90 -7.30
N ALA A 90 -4.10 -10.49 -7.64
CA ALA A 90 -3.03 -10.13 -6.72
C ALA A 90 -2.65 -8.64 -6.82
N PRO A 91 -3.61 -7.71 -6.72
CA PRO A 91 -3.33 -6.29 -6.84
C PRO A 91 -2.56 -5.80 -5.62
N THR A 92 -1.75 -4.78 -5.80
CA THR A 92 -1.19 -4.03 -4.66
C THR A 92 -2.28 -3.31 -3.88
N ALA A 93 -3.25 -2.69 -4.57
CA ALA A 93 -4.53 -2.22 -4.01
C ALA A 93 -5.59 -2.03 -5.13
N LEU A 94 -6.87 -2.03 -4.77
CA LEU A 94 -8.00 -1.69 -5.65
C LEU A 94 -8.80 -0.51 -5.09
N PHE A 95 -9.29 0.36 -5.97
CA PHE A 95 -10.06 1.58 -5.68
C PHE A 95 -11.50 1.50 -6.21
N PRO A 96 -12.39 2.45 -5.87
CA PRO A 96 -13.75 2.51 -6.41
C PRO A 96 -13.86 2.47 -7.93
N THR A 97 -12.87 2.97 -8.68
CA THR A 97 -12.82 2.79 -10.14
C THR A 97 -12.91 1.32 -10.60
N HIS A 98 -12.56 0.35 -9.73
CA HIS A 98 -12.65 -1.09 -9.99
C HIS A 98 -13.97 -1.73 -9.57
N ASP A 99 -14.99 -0.95 -9.20
CA ASP A 99 -16.36 -1.44 -8.98
C ASP A 99 -16.90 -2.36 -10.12
N PRO A 100 -16.54 -2.15 -11.42
CA PRO A 100 -16.92 -3.07 -12.49
C PRO A 100 -16.43 -4.53 -12.33
N LEU A 101 -15.50 -4.81 -11.40
CA LEU A 101 -15.07 -6.17 -11.09
C LEU A 101 -16.05 -6.92 -10.17
N VAL A 102 -16.97 -6.23 -9.47
CA VAL A 102 -17.91 -6.87 -8.53
C VAL A 102 -18.74 -7.99 -9.19
N PRO A 103 -19.36 -7.79 -10.39
CA PRO A 103 -20.06 -8.88 -11.08
C PRO A 103 -19.17 -10.07 -11.45
N LEU A 104 -17.87 -9.83 -11.71
CA LEU A 104 -16.91 -10.89 -12.00
C LEU A 104 -16.52 -11.69 -10.75
N VAL A 105 -16.52 -11.04 -9.58
CA VAL A 105 -16.41 -11.73 -8.28
C VAL A 105 -17.67 -12.57 -8.02
N GLU A 106 -18.86 -11.98 -8.18
CA GLU A 106 -20.13 -12.65 -7.88
C GLU A 106 -20.43 -13.83 -8.81
N SER A 107 -19.99 -13.75 -10.07
CA SER A 107 -20.11 -14.86 -11.04
C SER A 107 -19.02 -15.93 -10.89
N GLY A 108 -18.00 -15.71 -10.05
CA GLY A 108 -16.90 -16.65 -9.83
C GLY A 108 -15.81 -16.64 -10.90
N VAL A 109 -15.84 -15.69 -11.84
CA VAL A 109 -14.71 -15.44 -12.76
C VAL A 109 -13.47 -15.06 -11.97
N ILE A 110 -13.64 -14.21 -10.95
CA ILE A 110 -12.63 -13.92 -9.93
C ILE A 110 -12.93 -14.78 -8.71
N ALA A 111 -12.08 -15.77 -8.44
CA ALA A 111 -12.27 -16.70 -7.32
C ALA A 111 -12.00 -16.05 -5.97
N ARG A 112 -10.92 -15.26 -5.88
CA ARG A 112 -10.53 -14.48 -4.69
C ARG A 112 -9.59 -13.33 -5.05
N ILE A 113 -9.41 -12.41 -4.10
CA ILE A 113 -8.46 -11.30 -4.19
C ILE A 113 -7.44 -11.41 -3.06
N GLU A 114 -6.16 -11.35 -3.39
CA GLU A 114 -5.04 -11.29 -2.47
C GLU A 114 -4.33 -9.94 -2.60
N GLY A 115 -4.85 -8.94 -1.91
CA GLY A 115 -4.42 -7.56 -2.03
C GLY A 115 -5.31 -6.61 -1.26
N SER A 116 -4.93 -5.34 -1.17
CA SER A 116 -5.77 -4.32 -0.52
C SER A 116 -7.04 -4.08 -1.31
N MET A 117 -8.20 -4.13 -0.64
CA MET A 117 -9.51 -3.86 -1.24
C MET A 117 -10.15 -2.66 -0.56
N ASN A 118 -10.55 -1.68 -1.35
CA ASN A 118 -11.34 -0.54 -0.90
C ASN A 118 -12.76 -0.63 -1.47
N GLY A 119 -13.72 0.02 -0.81
CA GLY A 119 -15.06 0.23 -1.35
C GLY A 119 -15.85 -1.04 -1.65
N SER A 120 -16.51 -1.08 -2.82
CA SER A 120 -17.52 -2.10 -3.15
C SER A 120 -16.97 -3.54 -3.15
N LEU A 121 -15.72 -3.72 -3.57
CA LEU A 121 -15.05 -5.03 -3.62
C LEU A 121 -14.78 -5.58 -2.23
N GLY A 122 -14.33 -4.72 -1.31
CA GLY A 122 -14.20 -5.09 0.10
C GLY A 122 -15.56 -5.46 0.70
N ALA A 123 -16.59 -4.66 0.40
CA ALA A 123 -17.94 -4.94 0.87
C ALA A 123 -18.48 -6.27 0.33
N ALA A 124 -18.23 -6.58 -0.95
CA ALA A 124 -18.57 -7.86 -1.57
C ALA A 124 -17.83 -9.02 -0.89
N CYS A 125 -16.56 -8.85 -0.54
CA CYS A 125 -15.80 -9.83 0.26
C CYS A 125 -16.52 -10.12 1.59
N THR A 126 -16.92 -9.08 2.34
CA THR A 126 -17.64 -9.26 3.62
C THR A 126 -19.04 -9.84 3.52
N ARG A 127 -19.68 -9.75 2.35
CA ARG A 127 -20.94 -10.46 2.06
C ARG A 127 -20.71 -11.94 1.69
N GLY A 128 -19.45 -12.37 1.53
CA GLY A 128 -19.09 -13.73 1.14
C GLY A 128 -19.22 -14.00 -0.36
N ALA A 129 -19.11 -12.96 -1.20
CA ALA A 129 -19.24 -13.08 -2.66
C ALA A 129 -18.10 -13.88 -3.32
N MET A 130 -16.91 -13.89 -2.72
CA MET A 130 -15.77 -14.66 -3.23
C MET A 130 -15.94 -16.15 -2.95
N ARG A 131 -15.47 -17.01 -3.86
CA ARG A 131 -15.45 -18.47 -3.64
C ARG A 131 -14.33 -18.87 -2.69
N GLY A 132 -13.17 -18.20 -2.80
CA GLY A 132 -12.02 -18.38 -1.92
C GLY A 132 -11.93 -17.35 -0.80
N THR A 133 -10.98 -17.55 0.10
CA THR A 133 -10.66 -16.62 1.20
C THR A 133 -9.68 -15.56 0.70
N ALA A 134 -10.02 -14.29 0.84
CA ALA A 134 -9.12 -13.19 0.51
C ALA A 134 -7.94 -13.12 1.48
N VAL A 135 -6.84 -12.50 1.05
CA VAL A 135 -5.68 -12.24 1.93
C VAL A 135 -5.29 -10.78 1.84
N LEU A 136 -5.33 -10.09 2.97
CA LEU A 136 -4.91 -8.70 3.11
C LEU A 136 -3.49 -8.68 3.66
N ARG A 137 -2.60 -7.95 2.95
CA ARG A 137 -1.19 -7.78 3.34
C ARG A 137 -0.84 -6.29 3.34
N SER A 138 0.11 -5.90 4.18
CA SER A 138 0.77 -4.60 4.04
C SER A 138 1.56 -4.51 2.73
N HIS A 139 2.04 -3.33 2.37
CA HIS A 139 2.90 -3.16 1.20
C HIS A 139 4.21 -3.96 1.33
N GLY A 140 4.86 -3.91 2.50
CA GLY A 140 6.05 -4.71 2.80
C GLY A 140 5.76 -6.21 2.85
N GLY A 141 4.63 -6.61 3.45
CA GLY A 141 4.19 -8.00 3.52
C GLY A 141 3.88 -8.60 2.15
N ARG A 142 3.23 -7.85 1.25
CA ARG A 142 3.01 -8.28 -0.13
C ARG A 142 4.34 -8.50 -0.87
N ALA A 143 5.26 -7.54 -0.78
CA ALA A 143 6.58 -7.68 -1.42
C ALA A 143 7.33 -8.92 -0.90
N ARG A 144 7.30 -9.16 0.41
CA ARG A 144 7.82 -10.38 1.04
C ARG A 144 7.17 -11.64 0.46
N ALA A 145 5.84 -11.66 0.37
CA ALA A 145 5.09 -12.83 -0.10
C ALA A 145 5.44 -13.19 -1.55
N VAL A 146 5.59 -12.18 -2.41
CA VAL A 146 6.00 -12.35 -3.81
C VAL A 146 7.44 -12.88 -3.87
N GLU A 147 8.37 -12.27 -3.13
CA GLU A 147 9.78 -12.67 -3.12
C GLU A 147 9.99 -14.11 -2.62
N ARG A 148 9.20 -14.55 -1.64
CA ARG A 148 9.23 -15.92 -1.09
C ARG A 148 8.45 -16.95 -1.90
N GLY A 149 7.71 -16.54 -2.93
CA GLY A 149 6.82 -17.41 -3.68
C GLY A 149 5.57 -17.86 -2.90
N GLU A 150 5.25 -17.20 -1.78
CA GLU A 150 3.99 -17.37 -1.04
C GLU A 150 2.80 -16.81 -1.83
N LEU A 151 3.05 -15.79 -2.66
CA LEU A 151 2.12 -15.24 -3.65
C LEU A 151 2.71 -15.43 -5.06
N PRO A 152 2.55 -16.62 -5.68
CA PRO A 152 3.07 -16.88 -7.02
C PRO A 152 2.24 -16.13 -8.07
N ILE A 153 2.89 -15.24 -8.82
CA ILE A 153 2.26 -14.44 -9.88
C ILE A 153 2.52 -15.10 -11.24
N ASP A 154 1.45 -15.47 -11.93
CA ASP A 154 1.54 -16.04 -13.27
C ASP A 154 1.66 -14.96 -14.34
N LEU A 155 0.90 -13.88 -14.19
CA LEU A 155 0.90 -12.76 -15.12
C LEU A 155 0.90 -11.43 -14.34
N ALA A 156 1.94 -10.62 -14.53
CA ALA A 156 1.95 -9.24 -14.07
C ALA A 156 1.57 -8.31 -15.22
N ILE A 157 0.56 -7.47 -15.01
CA ILE A 157 0.18 -6.41 -15.96
C ILE A 157 0.47 -5.07 -15.29
N ILE A 158 1.43 -4.35 -15.88
CA ILE A 158 1.99 -3.10 -15.34
C ILE A 158 1.56 -1.93 -16.23
N ALA A 159 0.73 -1.04 -15.71
CA ALA A 159 0.36 0.20 -16.37
C ALA A 159 1.49 1.23 -16.24
N ALA A 160 2.14 1.56 -17.35
CA ALA A 160 3.27 2.47 -17.38
C ALA A 160 2.95 3.73 -18.19
N PRO A 161 2.94 4.92 -17.55
CA PRO A 161 2.77 6.19 -18.26
C PRO A 161 3.79 6.45 -19.36
N ALA A 162 4.98 5.84 -19.31
CA ALA A 162 5.92 5.81 -20.42
C ALA A 162 6.67 4.48 -20.48
N ALA A 163 6.84 3.94 -21.69
CA ALA A 163 7.68 2.77 -21.93
C ALA A 163 8.31 2.77 -23.32
N ASP A 164 9.44 2.07 -23.48
CA ASP A 164 9.99 1.76 -24.80
C ASP A 164 9.59 0.36 -25.28
N SER A 165 9.87 0.04 -26.54
CA SER A 165 9.54 -1.27 -27.13
C SER A 165 10.33 -2.45 -26.54
N PHE A 166 11.34 -2.21 -25.70
CA PHE A 166 12.07 -3.25 -24.97
C PHE A 166 11.45 -3.54 -23.60
N GLY A 167 10.61 -2.64 -23.10
CA GLY A 167 9.91 -2.73 -21.82
C GLY A 167 10.57 -1.94 -20.68
N ASN A 168 11.56 -1.08 -20.96
CA ASN A 168 11.95 -0.12 -19.92
C ASN A 168 10.79 0.86 -19.72
N ALA A 169 10.41 1.09 -18.47
CA ALA A 169 9.22 1.87 -18.15
C ALA A 169 9.39 2.73 -16.90
N ASN A 170 8.67 3.84 -16.86
CA ASN A 170 8.55 4.73 -15.71
C ASN A 170 7.18 5.42 -15.65
N GLY A 171 6.89 6.08 -14.52
CA GLY A 171 5.67 6.85 -14.31
C GLY A 171 5.86 8.38 -14.33
N ARG A 172 7.02 8.86 -14.79
CA ARG A 172 7.45 10.26 -14.65
C ARG A 172 7.02 11.17 -15.79
N GLU A 173 6.74 10.60 -16.94
CA GLU A 173 6.37 11.30 -18.16
C GLU A 173 5.18 10.62 -18.84
N GLY A 174 4.69 11.23 -19.93
CA GLY A 174 3.50 10.78 -20.63
C GLY A 174 2.19 11.41 -20.11
N PRO A 175 1.07 11.18 -20.81
CA PRO A 175 -0.20 11.83 -20.52
C PRO A 175 -0.79 11.36 -19.18
N SER A 176 -0.48 10.14 -18.75
CA SER A 176 -1.00 9.53 -17.53
C SER A 176 0.03 9.45 -16.40
N ALA A 177 1.05 10.34 -16.40
CA ALA A 177 2.13 10.33 -15.40
C ALA A 177 1.60 10.22 -13.96
N CYS A 178 2.14 9.26 -13.21
CA CYS A 178 1.69 8.90 -11.85
C CYS A 178 2.82 8.91 -10.81
N GLY A 179 4.03 9.30 -11.21
CA GLY A 179 5.20 9.40 -10.35
C GLY A 179 5.93 8.06 -10.24
N PRO A 180 6.14 7.52 -9.04
CA PRO A 180 6.82 6.23 -8.85
C PRO A 180 6.09 5.08 -9.54
N LEU A 181 6.82 4.03 -9.91
CA LEU A 181 6.26 2.70 -10.23
C LEU A 181 6.74 1.60 -9.26
N GLY A 182 7.24 1.98 -8.08
CA GLY A 182 7.90 1.09 -7.14
C GLY A 182 7.11 -0.17 -6.75
N TYR A 183 5.79 -0.06 -6.52
CA TYR A 183 4.96 -1.23 -6.20
C TYR A 183 4.89 -2.31 -7.29
N ALA A 184 5.19 -1.99 -8.55
CA ALA A 184 5.23 -2.95 -9.65
C ALA A 184 6.58 -3.68 -9.76
N LEU A 185 7.60 -3.22 -9.05
CA LEU A 185 8.94 -3.79 -9.12
C LEU A 185 8.99 -5.26 -8.67
N PRO A 186 8.39 -5.66 -7.52
CA PRO A 186 8.35 -7.07 -7.14
C PRO A 186 7.69 -7.95 -8.21
N ASP A 187 6.59 -7.47 -8.79
CA ASP A 187 5.84 -8.17 -9.81
C ASP A 187 6.68 -8.37 -11.09
N SER A 188 7.41 -7.35 -11.53
CA SER A 188 8.27 -7.44 -12.70
C SER A 188 9.38 -8.48 -12.53
N ILE A 189 9.97 -8.57 -11.35
CA ILE A 189 11.11 -9.47 -11.09
C ILE A 189 10.64 -10.92 -10.92
N HIS A 190 9.50 -11.13 -10.26
CA HIS A 190 9.10 -12.46 -9.79
C HIS A 190 7.95 -13.11 -10.58
N ALA A 191 7.20 -12.38 -11.40
CA ALA A 191 6.13 -12.97 -12.19
C ALA A 191 6.67 -13.88 -13.33
N ARG A 192 5.87 -14.89 -13.68
CA ARG A 192 6.21 -15.81 -14.77
C ARG A 192 6.19 -15.12 -16.13
N GLN A 193 5.13 -14.36 -16.41
CA GLN A 193 5.02 -13.46 -17.57
C GLN A 193 4.75 -12.02 -17.12
N VAL A 194 5.42 -11.06 -17.76
CA VAL A 194 5.29 -9.63 -17.45
C VAL A 194 4.90 -8.86 -18.71
N VAL A 195 3.84 -8.07 -18.58
CA VAL A 195 3.34 -7.17 -19.62
C VAL A 195 3.41 -5.74 -19.10
N VAL A 196 4.00 -4.85 -19.89
CA VAL A 196 3.86 -3.41 -19.71
C VAL A 196 2.78 -2.90 -20.66
N VAL A 197 1.77 -2.21 -20.14
CA VAL A 197 0.73 -1.52 -20.92
C VAL A 197 0.99 -0.03 -20.83
N THR A 198 1.18 0.65 -21.95
CA THR A 198 1.53 2.07 -22.00
C THR A 198 0.66 2.86 -22.96
N ASP A 199 0.41 4.12 -22.64
CA ASP A 199 -0.21 5.11 -23.53
C ASP A 199 0.80 6.13 -24.08
N HIS A 200 2.10 5.91 -23.81
CA HIS A 200 3.18 6.75 -24.31
C HIS A 200 4.41 5.91 -24.65
N LEU A 201 4.43 5.37 -25.87
CA LEU A 201 5.59 4.66 -26.38
C LEU A 201 6.70 5.66 -26.75
N VAL A 202 7.86 5.54 -26.10
CA VAL A 202 9.04 6.38 -26.35
C VAL A 202 10.15 5.62 -27.06
N PRO A 203 11.09 6.30 -27.77
CA PRO A 203 12.26 5.65 -28.34
C PRO A 203 13.15 5.00 -27.27
N TYR A 204 13.80 3.89 -27.61
CA TYR A 204 14.76 3.24 -26.73
C TYR A 204 16.04 4.11 -26.53
N PRO A 205 16.58 4.20 -25.31
CA PRO A 205 16.03 3.67 -24.05
C PRO A 205 15.11 4.66 -23.34
N CYS A 206 13.96 4.18 -22.84
CA CYS A 206 13.15 4.91 -21.86
C CYS A 206 13.94 5.04 -20.55
N ALA A 207 14.09 6.28 -20.06
CA ALA A 207 14.87 6.60 -18.87
C ALA A 207 14.22 7.74 -18.06
N PRO A 208 14.22 7.70 -16.71
CA PRO A 208 14.74 6.61 -15.87
C PRO A 208 13.92 5.32 -16.02
N ARG A 209 14.47 4.18 -15.55
CA ARG A 209 13.83 2.88 -15.64
C ARG A 209 13.39 2.40 -14.25
N SER A 210 12.15 2.68 -13.89
CA SER A 210 11.54 2.12 -12.68
C SER A 210 11.35 0.61 -12.83
N ILE A 211 10.99 0.17 -14.04
CA ILE A 211 10.92 -1.24 -14.45
C ILE A 211 11.92 -1.47 -15.57
N ALA A 212 12.73 -2.51 -15.44
CA ALA A 212 13.75 -2.86 -16.43
C ALA A 212 13.16 -3.75 -17.53
N GLY A 213 13.42 -3.41 -18.79
CA GLY A 213 12.94 -4.22 -19.92
C GLY A 213 13.49 -5.66 -19.95
N GLY A 214 14.56 -5.95 -19.20
CA GLY A 214 15.06 -7.34 -19.04
C GLY A 214 14.06 -8.28 -18.34
N ASP A 215 13.15 -7.71 -17.56
CA ASP A 215 12.15 -8.42 -16.79
C ASP A 215 10.81 -8.57 -17.52
N VAL A 216 10.60 -7.75 -18.56
CA VAL A 216 9.36 -7.63 -19.35
C VAL A 216 9.36 -8.59 -20.54
N ASP A 217 8.25 -9.29 -20.76
CA ASP A 217 8.07 -10.20 -21.90
C ASP A 217 7.36 -9.49 -23.07
N PHE A 218 6.32 -8.69 -22.80
CA PHE A 218 5.57 -7.94 -23.82
C PHE A 218 5.30 -6.49 -23.42
N VAL A 219 5.17 -5.62 -24.44
CA VAL A 219 4.77 -4.21 -24.28
C VAL A 219 3.54 -3.99 -25.14
N LEU A 220 2.44 -3.49 -24.57
CA LEU A 220 1.22 -3.14 -25.29
C LEU A 220 1.06 -1.63 -25.34
N LEU A 221 0.91 -1.08 -26.54
CA LEU A 221 0.49 0.31 -26.74
C LEU A 221 -1.04 0.39 -26.75
N VAL A 222 -1.61 1.27 -25.94
CA VAL A 222 -3.04 1.60 -25.87
C VAL A 222 -3.25 3.12 -25.99
N ASP A 223 -4.48 3.56 -26.19
CA ASP A 223 -4.80 4.99 -26.30
C ASP A 223 -4.74 5.72 -24.94
N SER A 224 -5.06 5.01 -23.85
CA SER A 224 -5.02 5.54 -22.48
C SER A 224 -4.91 4.40 -21.47
N ILE A 225 -4.12 4.61 -20.42
CA ILE A 225 -4.07 3.70 -19.25
C ILE A 225 -4.95 4.18 -18.09
N GLY A 226 -5.49 5.40 -18.16
CA GLY A 226 -6.27 5.97 -17.09
C GLY A 226 -6.44 7.50 -17.15
N ASP A 227 -7.02 8.04 -16.08
CA ASP A 227 -7.23 9.48 -15.88
C ASP A 227 -6.32 10.02 -14.77
N PRO A 228 -5.23 10.75 -15.10
CA PRO A 228 -4.30 11.31 -14.12
C PRO A 228 -4.95 12.34 -13.19
N SER A 229 -6.06 12.97 -13.58
CA SER A 229 -6.75 13.95 -12.74
C SER A 229 -7.38 13.31 -11.49
N ARG A 230 -7.56 11.98 -11.50
CA ARG A 230 -8.09 11.17 -10.40
C ARG A 230 -7.00 10.57 -9.50
N ILE A 231 -5.73 10.94 -9.69
CA ILE A 231 -4.65 10.58 -8.77
C ILE A 231 -4.95 11.15 -7.37
N ALA A 232 -5.42 12.39 -7.26
CA ALA A 232 -5.76 12.97 -5.96
C ALA A 232 -7.12 12.47 -5.46
N SER A 233 -7.19 12.02 -4.19
CA SER A 233 -8.48 11.72 -3.53
C SER A 233 -8.99 12.96 -2.78
N GLY A 234 -10.30 13.07 -2.54
CA GLY A 234 -10.86 14.19 -1.76
C GLY A 234 -10.21 14.37 -0.37
N THR A 235 -9.64 13.31 0.18
CA THR A 235 -8.91 13.30 1.45
C THR A 235 -7.52 13.94 1.39
N THR A 236 -6.91 14.13 0.19
CA THR A 236 -5.56 14.72 0.06
C THR A 236 -5.50 16.22 0.23
N ARG A 237 -6.63 16.86 0.55
CA ARG A 237 -6.69 18.29 0.85
C ARG A 237 -6.47 18.53 2.34
N LEU A 238 -5.83 19.66 2.66
CA LEU A 238 -5.75 20.13 4.03
C LEU A 238 -7.16 20.29 4.60
N THR A 239 -7.37 19.69 5.76
CA THR A 239 -8.65 19.74 6.46
C THR A 239 -8.95 21.16 6.96
N ARG A 240 -10.24 21.52 6.95
CA ARG A 240 -10.76 22.75 7.57
C ARG A 240 -11.54 22.46 8.85
N SER A 241 -11.63 21.19 9.26
CA SER A 241 -12.35 20.80 10.47
C SER A 241 -11.59 21.29 11.71
N PRO A 242 -12.19 22.11 12.59
CA PRO A 242 -11.55 22.55 13.83
C PRO A 242 -11.11 21.37 14.71
N VAL A 243 -11.91 20.29 14.73
CA VAL A 243 -11.59 19.06 15.46
C VAL A 243 -10.30 18.43 14.94
N GLN A 244 -10.19 18.27 13.62
CA GLN A 244 -9.00 17.67 13.01
C GLN A 244 -7.76 18.57 13.16
N LEU A 245 -7.93 19.89 13.08
CA LEU A 245 -6.86 20.85 13.32
C LEU A 245 -6.38 20.84 14.77
N LEU A 246 -7.29 20.67 15.75
CA LEU A 246 -6.94 20.53 17.16
C LEU A 246 -6.13 19.24 17.40
N ILE A 247 -6.54 18.12 16.80
CA ILE A 247 -5.77 16.86 16.86
C ILE A 247 -4.38 17.06 16.26
N ALA A 248 -4.30 17.73 15.10
CA ALA A 248 -3.02 18.01 14.47
C ALA A 248 -2.10 18.89 15.32
N GLU A 249 -2.66 19.91 15.97
CA GLU A 249 -1.94 20.79 16.90
C GLU A 249 -1.41 20.02 18.11
N MET A 250 -2.25 19.21 18.76
CA MET A 250 -1.82 18.38 19.89
C MET A 250 -0.77 17.34 19.50
N THR A 251 -0.90 16.77 18.29
CA THR A 251 0.10 15.83 17.75
C THR A 251 1.45 16.53 17.56
N ALA A 252 1.46 17.73 16.95
CA ALA A 252 2.69 18.49 16.78
C ALA A 252 3.31 18.91 18.12
N SER A 253 2.48 19.26 19.11
CA SER A 253 2.94 19.54 20.48
C SER A 253 3.62 18.32 21.12
N ILE A 254 3.00 17.13 21.12
CA ILE A 254 3.67 15.96 21.72
C ILE A 254 4.96 15.59 21.00
N VAL A 255 5.01 15.66 19.67
CA VAL A 255 6.22 15.39 18.89
C VAL A 255 7.37 16.34 19.26
N GLU A 256 7.04 17.61 19.52
CA GLU A 256 8.02 18.59 20.01
C GLU A 256 8.47 18.30 21.44
N GLU A 257 7.53 18.15 22.38
CA GLU A 257 7.80 18.05 23.82
C GLU A 257 8.53 16.75 24.20
N VAL A 258 8.28 15.66 23.47
CA VAL A 258 8.99 14.38 23.71
C VAL A 258 10.38 14.36 23.04
N GLY A 259 10.72 15.38 22.26
CA GLY A 259 12.05 15.58 21.66
C GLY A 259 12.26 14.88 20.31
N ILE A 260 11.19 14.48 19.63
CA ILE A 260 11.27 13.92 18.27
C ILE A 260 11.55 15.03 17.26
N LEU A 261 10.96 16.22 17.44
CA LEU A 261 11.21 17.39 16.59
C LEU A 261 12.61 17.97 16.89
N ARG A 262 13.61 17.49 16.17
CA ARG A 262 15.03 17.89 16.28
C ARG A 262 15.68 17.94 14.90
N GLU A 263 16.83 18.61 14.79
CA GLU A 263 17.57 18.69 13.52
C GLU A 263 17.84 17.29 12.96
N GLY A 264 17.54 17.11 11.67
CA GLY A 264 17.75 15.87 10.94
C GLY A 264 16.73 14.77 11.23
N PHE A 265 15.61 15.04 11.93
CA PHE A 265 14.58 14.02 12.14
C PHE A 265 13.94 13.56 10.82
N ALA A 266 13.53 12.29 10.76
CA ALA A 266 12.85 11.71 9.62
C ALA A 266 11.41 11.34 9.97
N PHE A 267 10.47 11.53 9.03
CA PHE A 267 9.06 11.27 9.31
C PHE A 267 8.26 10.71 8.13
N GLN A 268 7.18 10.04 8.46
CA GLN A 268 6.13 9.63 7.54
C GLN A 268 4.79 10.08 8.11
N ALA A 269 3.90 10.57 7.24
CA ALA A 269 2.53 10.89 7.61
C ALA A 269 1.58 10.49 6.49
N GLY A 270 0.35 10.11 6.86
CA GLY A 270 -0.71 9.88 5.88
C GLY A 270 -0.96 11.09 4.98
N ALA A 271 -1.35 10.83 3.74
CA ALA A 271 -1.51 11.84 2.70
C ALA A 271 -2.84 12.62 2.77
N GLY A 272 -3.54 12.64 3.90
CA GLY A 272 -4.84 13.29 3.99
C GLY A 272 -5.37 13.57 5.40
N GLY A 273 -6.40 14.41 5.48
CA GLY A 273 -7.13 14.71 6.71
C GLY A 273 -6.24 15.22 7.84
N ILE A 274 -6.25 14.51 8.98
CA ILE A 274 -5.49 14.88 10.18
C ILE A 274 -3.98 14.77 9.92
N SER A 275 -3.51 13.67 9.33
CA SER A 275 -2.07 13.44 9.11
C SER A 275 -1.43 14.53 8.24
N LEU A 276 -2.11 14.97 7.19
CA LEU A 276 -1.61 16.07 6.36
C LEU A 276 -1.57 17.42 7.12
N ALA A 277 -2.54 17.65 8.00
CA ALA A 277 -2.53 18.82 8.89
C ALA A 277 -1.41 18.75 9.94
N VAL A 278 -1.05 17.56 10.43
CA VAL A 278 0.11 17.36 11.31
C VAL A 278 1.39 17.79 10.60
N VAL A 279 1.59 17.40 9.34
CA VAL A 279 2.76 17.84 8.55
C VAL A 279 2.83 19.36 8.47
N ALA A 280 1.71 20.03 8.22
CA ALA A 280 1.65 21.49 8.19
C ALA A 280 2.04 22.12 9.55
N ARG A 281 1.56 21.57 10.67
CA ARG A 281 1.91 22.05 12.02
C ARG A 281 3.36 21.79 12.40
N LEU A 282 3.91 20.64 12.03
CA LEU A 282 5.33 20.35 12.19
C LEU A 282 6.17 21.36 11.38
N ALA A 283 5.80 21.64 10.14
CA ALA A 283 6.48 22.63 9.31
C ALA A 283 6.48 24.04 9.92
N GLU A 284 5.38 24.48 10.52
CA GLU A 284 5.33 25.76 11.25
C GLU A 284 6.34 25.80 12.41
N ARG A 285 6.43 24.72 13.19
CA ARG A 285 7.36 24.61 14.33
C ARG A 285 8.82 24.52 13.86
N MET A 286 9.06 23.78 12.78
CA MET A 286 10.36 23.71 12.10
C MET A 286 10.84 25.09 11.68
N ARG A 287 10.00 25.89 11.01
CA ARG A 287 10.32 27.27 10.62
C ARG A 287 10.67 28.14 11.81
N LYS A 288 9.86 28.10 12.87
CA LYS A 288 10.08 28.90 14.09
C LYS A 288 11.39 28.56 14.80
N ARG A 289 11.80 27.29 14.78
CA ARG A 289 12.98 26.79 15.50
C ARG A 289 14.23 26.63 14.65
N GLY A 290 14.13 26.89 13.34
CA GLY A 290 15.22 26.65 12.40
C GLY A 290 15.60 25.16 12.26
N ILE A 291 14.65 24.25 12.50
CA ILE A 291 14.85 22.80 12.42
C ILE A 291 14.55 22.33 11.00
N ARG A 292 15.37 21.41 10.48
CA ARG A 292 15.16 20.77 9.18
C ARG A 292 15.03 19.26 9.36
N ALA A 293 14.10 18.68 8.61
CA ALA A 293 13.92 17.24 8.52
C ALA A 293 14.94 16.66 7.52
N SER A 294 15.47 15.48 7.81
CA SER A 294 16.40 14.80 6.90
C SER A 294 15.67 14.29 5.67
N PHE A 295 14.61 13.49 5.86
CA PHE A 295 13.75 13.02 4.79
C PHE A 295 12.31 12.77 5.25
N ALA A 296 11.40 12.78 4.28
CA ALA A 296 10.02 12.34 4.44
C ALA A 296 9.80 11.11 3.57
N HIS A 297 9.10 10.11 4.10
CA HIS A 297 8.89 8.83 3.42
C HIS A 297 7.41 8.50 3.23
N GLY A 298 7.13 7.67 2.23
CA GLY A 298 5.82 7.07 2.00
C GLY A 298 5.14 7.72 0.81
N GLY A 299 4.02 8.40 1.07
CA GLY A 299 3.23 9.03 0.04
C GLY A 299 3.57 10.51 -0.18
N ALA A 300 4.17 10.87 -1.32
CA ALA A 300 4.49 12.27 -1.58
C ALA A 300 3.23 13.12 -1.85
N THR A 301 3.22 14.35 -1.33
CA THR A 301 2.17 15.36 -1.56
C THR A 301 2.79 16.71 -1.88
N GLY A 302 2.03 17.61 -2.48
CA GLY A 302 2.44 19.00 -2.72
C GLY A 302 2.87 19.74 -1.45
N VAL A 303 2.36 19.35 -0.27
CA VAL A 303 2.83 19.88 1.01
C VAL A 303 4.31 19.51 1.23
N LEU A 304 4.69 18.25 1.04
CA LEU A 304 6.09 17.82 1.18
C LEU A 304 6.98 18.46 0.11
N VAL A 305 6.47 18.60 -1.12
CA VAL A 305 7.19 19.29 -2.21
C VAL A 305 7.50 20.74 -1.82
N ASN A 306 6.56 21.45 -1.20
CA ASN A 306 6.80 22.82 -0.74
C ASN A 306 7.87 22.86 0.36
N LEU A 307 7.85 21.94 1.33
CA LEU A 307 8.90 21.86 2.36
C LEU A 307 10.29 21.57 1.77
N LEU A 308 10.34 20.74 0.72
CA LEU A 308 11.57 20.44 -0.02
C LEU A 308 12.12 21.68 -0.73
N LYS A 309 11.25 22.46 -1.39
CA LYS A 309 11.59 23.72 -2.06
C LYS A 309 12.05 24.80 -1.08
N GLU A 310 11.41 24.86 0.10
CA GLU A 310 11.77 25.79 1.18
C GLU A 310 13.09 25.41 1.89
N GLY A 311 13.64 24.21 1.66
CA GLY A 311 14.84 23.71 2.33
C GLY A 311 14.61 23.28 3.79
N LEU A 312 13.35 23.10 4.19
CA LEU A 312 12.96 22.52 5.49
C LEU A 312 13.03 21.00 5.47
N LEU A 313 12.97 20.40 4.29
CA LEU A 313 13.07 18.97 4.08
C LEU A 313 14.29 18.67 3.20
N GLY A 314 15.16 17.75 3.64
CA GLY A 314 16.34 17.35 2.89
C GLY A 314 16.00 16.57 1.62
N SER A 315 15.18 15.53 1.73
CA SER A 315 14.68 14.73 0.61
C SER A 315 13.27 14.20 0.82
N ILE A 316 12.62 13.81 -0.28
CA ILE A 316 11.42 12.98 -0.28
C ILE A 316 11.83 11.61 -0.81
N VAL A 317 11.52 10.55 -0.07
CA VAL A 317 11.65 9.16 -0.50
C VAL A 317 10.25 8.65 -0.82
N ASP A 318 9.88 8.73 -2.09
CA ASP A 318 8.51 8.58 -2.58
C ASP A 318 8.25 7.17 -3.07
N LEU A 319 7.33 6.49 -2.40
CA LEU A 319 6.84 5.19 -2.81
C LEU A 319 5.57 5.30 -3.66
N GLN A 320 4.86 6.44 -3.56
CA GLN A 320 3.66 6.75 -4.35
C GLN A 320 3.32 8.24 -4.23
N SER A 321 3.21 8.92 -5.36
CA SER A 321 2.71 10.30 -5.39
C SER A 321 1.18 10.35 -5.21
N PHE A 322 0.70 11.23 -4.32
CA PHE A 322 -0.72 11.39 -3.97
C PHE A 322 -1.41 12.58 -4.66
N ASP A 323 -0.65 13.41 -5.38
CA ASP A 323 -1.15 14.51 -6.20
C ASP A 323 -0.18 14.83 -7.36
N LEU A 324 -0.65 15.62 -8.33
CA LEU A 324 0.11 15.96 -9.53
C LEU A 324 1.34 16.84 -9.27
N GLU A 325 1.36 17.58 -8.15
CA GLU A 325 2.54 18.38 -7.78
C GLU A 325 3.68 17.46 -7.31
N ALA A 326 3.36 16.41 -6.56
CA ALA A 326 4.32 15.36 -6.21
C ALA A 326 4.83 14.62 -7.46
N VAL A 327 3.93 14.23 -8.37
CA VAL A 327 4.31 13.58 -9.65
C VAL A 327 5.30 14.45 -10.41
N ARG A 328 4.98 15.73 -10.61
CA ARG A 328 5.85 16.68 -11.31
C ARG A 328 7.20 16.86 -10.59
N SER A 329 7.17 17.01 -9.27
CA SER A 329 8.38 17.18 -8.47
C SER A 329 9.33 16.00 -8.57
N LEU A 330 8.83 14.76 -8.67
CA LEU A 330 9.67 13.58 -8.84
C LEU A 330 10.46 13.61 -10.16
N SER A 331 9.87 14.19 -11.20
CA SER A 331 10.52 14.35 -12.51
C SER A 331 11.53 15.49 -12.53
N GLU A 332 11.30 16.56 -11.75
CA GLU A 332 12.08 17.80 -11.84
C GLU A 332 13.12 17.98 -10.72
N HIS A 333 12.91 17.40 -9.53
CA HIS A 333 13.69 17.73 -8.35
C HIS A 333 14.63 16.57 -7.93
N PRO A 334 15.97 16.76 -7.91
CA PRO A 334 16.93 15.66 -7.70
C PRO A 334 16.91 15.05 -6.29
N ARG A 335 16.36 15.77 -5.31
CA ARG A 335 16.14 15.25 -3.93
C ARG A 335 14.74 14.68 -3.70
N HIS A 336 13.92 14.59 -4.74
CA HIS A 336 12.70 13.79 -4.73
C HIS A 336 13.05 12.46 -5.40
N ILE A 337 13.12 11.40 -4.59
CA ILE A 337 13.72 10.13 -4.95
C ILE A 337 12.62 9.07 -4.96
N GLU A 338 12.51 8.38 -6.09
CA GLU A 338 11.63 7.23 -6.22
C GLU A 338 12.17 6.05 -5.39
N SER A 339 11.28 5.37 -4.68
CA SER A 339 11.59 4.20 -3.85
C SER A 339 10.74 3.00 -4.27
N ASN A 340 11.00 1.83 -3.68
CA ASN A 340 10.24 0.61 -3.95
C ASN A 340 9.96 -0.18 -2.65
N PRO A 341 9.05 -1.16 -2.65
CA PRO A 341 8.71 -1.88 -1.42
C PRO A 341 9.87 -2.62 -0.76
N PHE A 342 10.89 -3.06 -1.50
CA PHE A 342 12.01 -3.80 -0.94
C PHE A 342 12.85 -2.94 0.00
N ASP A 343 13.13 -1.69 -0.38
CA ASP A 343 13.93 -0.75 0.39
C ASP A 343 13.11 0.26 1.19
N SER A 344 11.79 0.38 0.98
CA SER A 344 10.90 1.23 1.78
C SER A 344 10.32 0.54 3.01
N TYR A 345 9.76 -0.66 2.84
CA TYR A 345 8.96 -1.36 3.85
C TYR A 345 9.36 -2.83 4.05
N GLY A 346 10.27 -3.36 3.23
CA GLY A 346 10.58 -4.78 3.14
C GLY A 346 11.07 -5.38 4.45
N PRO A 347 10.30 -6.26 5.11
CA PRO A 347 10.73 -6.93 6.34
C PRO A 347 11.86 -7.95 6.09
N GLN A 348 12.13 -8.31 4.83
CA GLN A 348 13.25 -9.16 4.42
C GLN A 348 14.51 -8.38 4.06
N GLY A 349 14.41 -7.06 3.89
CA GLY A 349 15.55 -6.23 3.53
C GLY A 349 16.60 -6.22 4.64
N ARG A 350 17.84 -5.85 4.31
CA ARG A 350 18.92 -5.62 5.31
C ARG A 350 18.75 -4.31 6.09
N GLY A 351 17.53 -3.78 6.11
CA GLY A 351 17.17 -2.42 6.45
C GLY A 351 16.17 -1.86 5.43
N CYS A 352 15.38 -0.87 5.85
CA CYS A 352 14.44 -0.16 4.97
C CYS A 352 14.29 1.30 5.39
N ALA A 353 13.79 2.17 4.50
CA ALA A 353 13.57 3.59 4.78
C ALA A 353 12.64 3.80 5.98
N ALA A 354 11.60 2.96 6.15
CA ALA A 354 10.72 3.03 7.31
C ALA A 354 11.46 2.79 8.64
N SER A 355 12.51 1.96 8.66
CA SER A 355 13.33 1.71 9.86
C SER A 355 14.23 2.89 10.27
N MET A 356 14.36 3.88 9.37
CA MET A 356 15.12 5.11 9.61
C MET A 356 14.23 6.26 10.09
N LEU A 357 12.92 6.04 10.23
CA LEU A 357 11.96 7.07 10.66
C LEU A 357 12.03 7.31 12.17
N ASP A 358 12.08 8.58 12.56
CA ASP A 358 11.85 8.98 13.96
C ASP A 358 10.36 9.01 14.29
N LEU A 359 9.49 9.28 13.29
CA LEU A 359 8.05 9.47 13.48
C LEU A 359 7.22 8.85 12.35
N ALA A 360 6.20 8.07 12.71
CA ALA A 360 5.09 7.72 11.84
C ALA A 360 3.77 8.30 12.39
N VAL A 361 3.05 9.05 11.57
CA VAL A 361 1.72 9.60 11.90
C VAL A 361 0.65 8.90 11.05
N LEU A 362 -0.13 8.05 11.70
CA LEU A 362 -1.09 7.16 11.07
C LEU A 362 -2.53 7.49 11.48
N GLY A 363 -3.49 6.88 10.79
CA GLY A 363 -4.92 6.96 11.10
C GLY A 363 -5.47 5.63 11.61
N ALA A 364 -6.74 5.65 12.02
CA ALA A 364 -7.49 4.48 12.45
C ALA A 364 -8.97 4.58 12.05
N THR A 365 -9.59 3.43 11.76
CA THR A 365 -11.05 3.27 11.81
C THR A 365 -11.49 2.96 13.24
N GLU A 366 -10.72 2.16 13.97
CA GLU A 366 -10.91 1.90 15.40
C GLU A 366 -9.56 1.71 16.09
N ILE A 367 -9.52 1.96 17.41
CA ILE A 367 -8.41 1.60 18.29
C ILE A 367 -8.96 1.07 19.61
N ASP A 368 -8.36 0.03 20.18
CA ASP A 368 -8.82 -0.53 21.45
C ASP A 368 -7.95 -0.16 22.66
N LEU A 369 -8.34 -0.66 23.83
CA LEU A 369 -7.66 -0.37 25.10
C LEU A 369 -6.25 -0.97 25.18
N ASP A 370 -5.96 -1.97 24.36
CA ASP A 370 -4.64 -2.58 24.20
C ASP A 370 -3.83 -1.91 23.06
N PHE A 371 -4.34 -0.80 22.52
CA PHE A 371 -3.78 -0.04 21.40
C PHE A 371 -3.78 -0.77 20.05
N ASN A 372 -4.47 -1.91 19.92
CA ASN A 372 -4.63 -2.53 18.61
C ASN A 372 -5.45 -1.60 17.71
N VAL A 373 -5.04 -1.51 16.44
CA VAL A 373 -5.64 -0.59 15.47
C VAL A 373 -6.32 -1.39 14.38
N ASN A 374 -7.55 -0.97 14.07
CA ASN A 374 -8.26 -1.34 12.86
C ASN A 374 -8.07 -0.24 11.82
N VAL A 375 -7.74 -0.64 10.60
CA VAL A 375 -7.83 0.23 9.41
C VAL A 375 -8.63 -0.38 8.28
N ASN A 376 -9.07 -1.63 8.39
CA ASN A 376 -9.68 -2.37 7.29
C ASN A 376 -11.20 -2.28 7.29
N THR A 377 -11.81 -2.58 8.43
CA THR A 377 -13.25 -2.65 8.57
C THR A 377 -13.81 -1.39 9.23
N HIS A 378 -15.05 -1.06 8.87
CA HIS A 378 -15.85 -0.14 9.68
C HIS A 378 -16.44 -0.90 10.87
N SER A 379 -17.02 -0.17 11.83
CA SER A 379 -17.63 -0.76 13.02
C SER A 379 -18.87 -1.62 12.72
N ASP A 380 -19.40 -1.60 11.50
CA ASP A 380 -20.43 -2.53 11.02
C ASP A 380 -19.85 -3.84 10.45
N GLY A 381 -18.53 -4.04 10.56
CA GLY A 381 -17.83 -5.24 10.09
C GLY A 381 -17.51 -5.24 8.59
N ARG A 382 -17.91 -4.22 7.82
CA ARG A 382 -17.67 -4.17 6.37
C ARG A 382 -16.23 -3.79 6.07
N LEU A 383 -15.56 -4.60 5.25
CA LEU A 383 -14.23 -4.29 4.71
C LEU A 383 -14.39 -3.20 3.67
N LEU A 384 -13.82 -2.03 3.93
CA LEU A 384 -13.96 -0.87 3.05
C LEU A 384 -12.63 -0.20 2.74
N HIS A 385 -11.55 -0.64 3.40
CA HIS A 385 -10.23 -0.02 3.32
C HIS A 385 -9.10 -1.07 3.29
N GLY A 386 -8.04 -0.75 2.56
CA GLY A 386 -6.79 -1.49 2.55
C GLY A 386 -5.90 -1.20 3.77
N ILE A 387 -4.90 -2.07 3.98
CA ILE A 387 -3.89 -1.90 5.04
C ILE A 387 -2.86 -0.83 4.66
N GLY A 388 -2.42 -0.86 3.39
CA GLY A 388 -1.35 -0.01 2.89
C GLY A 388 -0.02 -0.24 3.63
N GLY A 389 0.74 0.85 3.82
CA GLY A 389 1.99 0.85 4.59
C GLY A 389 1.79 1.05 6.10
N HIS A 390 0.57 0.92 6.62
CA HIS A 390 0.26 1.22 8.04
C HIS A 390 1.07 0.33 9.00
N GLN A 391 0.96 -0.99 8.82
CA GLN A 391 1.73 -1.98 9.59
C GLN A 391 3.25 -1.74 9.47
N ASP A 392 3.70 -1.44 8.26
CA ASP A 392 5.13 -1.33 7.96
C ASP A 392 5.75 -0.11 8.65
N ALA A 393 5.07 1.05 8.59
CA ALA A 393 5.52 2.27 9.24
C ALA A 393 5.40 2.19 10.77
N ALA A 394 4.28 1.65 11.28
CA ALA A 394 4.07 1.48 12.72
C ALA A 394 5.16 0.61 13.34
N ALA A 395 5.48 -0.53 12.72
CA ALA A 395 6.46 -1.47 13.24
C ALA A 395 7.93 -1.07 13.00
N SER A 396 8.19 -0.01 12.23
CA SER A 396 9.56 0.40 11.88
C SER A 396 9.98 1.76 12.43
N ALA A 397 9.05 2.70 12.61
CA ALA A 397 9.39 4.01 13.15
C ALA A 397 9.73 3.94 14.64
N ARG A 398 10.59 4.85 15.11
CA ARG A 398 10.92 4.98 16.55
C ARG A 398 9.74 5.41 17.41
N CYS A 399 8.77 6.11 16.81
CA CYS A 399 7.55 6.54 17.44
C CYS A 399 6.39 6.48 16.44
N CYS A 400 5.37 5.68 16.74
CA CYS A 400 4.12 5.55 16.01
C CYS A 400 3.00 6.29 16.75
N ILE A 401 2.48 7.34 16.11
CA ILE A 401 1.33 8.11 16.61
C ILE A 401 0.12 7.84 15.73
N VAL A 402 -0.93 7.30 16.35
CA VAL A 402 -2.26 7.18 15.73
C VAL A 402 -3.06 8.42 16.02
N THR A 403 -3.65 9.00 14.99
CA THR A 403 -4.50 10.19 15.08
C THR A 403 -5.90 9.88 14.58
N ALA A 404 -6.91 10.18 15.39
CA ALA A 404 -8.30 9.98 15.02
C ALA A 404 -9.21 10.90 15.85
N PRO A 405 -10.37 11.34 15.30
CA PRO A 405 -11.40 11.92 16.15
C PRO A 405 -11.91 10.85 17.12
N SER A 406 -12.36 11.24 18.32
CA SER A 406 -12.85 10.28 19.32
C SER A 406 -14.10 9.52 18.87
N PHE A 407 -14.86 10.10 17.94
CA PHE A 407 -15.98 9.46 17.24
C PHE A 407 -16.16 10.02 15.83
N ARG A 408 -16.83 9.26 14.96
CA ARG A 408 -17.29 9.69 13.63
C ARG A 408 -18.80 9.52 13.54
N ARG A 409 -19.54 10.59 13.27
CA ARG A 409 -21.01 10.62 13.36
C ARG A 409 -21.48 10.16 14.74
N ARG A 410 -21.98 8.94 14.88
CA ARG A 410 -22.42 8.33 16.15
C ARG A 410 -21.55 7.14 16.58
N ILE A 411 -20.43 6.90 15.90
CA ILE A 411 -19.61 5.71 16.10
C ILE A 411 -18.33 6.10 16.85
N PRO A 412 -18.12 5.62 18.09
CA PRO A 412 -16.87 5.85 18.81
C PRO A 412 -15.74 5.08 18.14
N ILE A 413 -14.59 5.74 17.96
CA ILE A 413 -13.39 5.13 17.37
C ILE A 413 -12.63 4.32 18.41
N ILE A 414 -12.71 4.72 19.69
CA ILE A 414 -12.09 3.98 20.78
C ILE A 414 -13.05 2.89 21.26
N ARG A 415 -12.61 1.65 21.18
CA ARG A 415 -13.40 0.44 21.49
C ARG A 415 -12.79 -0.31 22.65
N GLU A 416 -13.53 -1.26 23.22
CA GLU A 416 -12.95 -2.22 24.17
C GLU A 416 -12.03 -3.21 23.46
N ARG A 417 -12.47 -3.68 22.29
CA ARG A 417 -11.73 -4.48 21.32
C ARG A 417 -12.10 -3.99 19.93
N VAL A 418 -11.13 -3.90 19.04
CA VAL A 418 -11.40 -3.54 17.65
C VAL A 418 -12.14 -4.65 16.91
N THR A 419 -12.90 -4.31 15.88
CA THR A 419 -13.58 -5.28 15.01
C THR A 419 -12.60 -6.10 14.19
N THR A 420 -11.46 -5.54 13.83
CA THR A 420 -10.38 -6.22 13.11
C THR A 420 -9.04 -5.68 13.55
N VAL A 421 -8.13 -6.55 14.00
CA VAL A 421 -6.75 -6.19 14.32
C VAL A 421 -5.96 -6.10 13.02
N SER A 422 -5.79 -4.87 12.52
CA SER A 422 -4.93 -4.59 11.37
C SER A 422 -3.48 -4.36 11.79
N CYS A 423 -3.26 -3.77 12.97
CA CYS A 423 -1.94 -3.48 13.52
C CYS A 423 -1.95 -3.71 15.04
N PRO A 424 -1.04 -4.53 15.59
CA PRO A 424 -1.01 -4.86 17.00
C PRO A 424 -0.57 -3.65 17.83
N GLY A 425 -1.14 -3.49 19.02
CA GLY A 425 -0.88 -2.32 19.85
C GLY A 425 0.54 -2.21 20.41
N GLU A 426 1.34 -3.28 20.32
CA GLU A 426 2.74 -3.26 20.77
C GLU A 426 3.65 -2.34 19.94
N VAL A 427 3.22 -1.99 18.70
CA VAL A 427 3.93 -1.06 17.80
C VAL A 427 3.22 0.30 17.68
N VAL A 428 2.28 0.60 18.58
CA VAL A 428 1.56 1.87 18.63
C VAL A 428 1.91 2.58 19.92
N ASP A 429 2.56 3.73 19.84
CA ASP A 429 3.11 4.41 21.01
C ASP A 429 2.15 5.43 21.60
N VAL A 430 1.37 6.12 20.76
CA VAL A 430 0.50 7.23 21.17
C VAL A 430 -0.78 7.25 20.35
N LEU A 431 -1.91 7.51 21.02
CA LEU A 431 -3.17 7.92 20.41
C LEU A 431 -3.42 9.40 20.69
N VAL A 432 -3.73 10.18 19.66
CA VAL A 432 -4.17 11.58 19.80
C VAL A 432 -5.59 11.73 19.25
N THR A 433 -6.48 12.24 20.11
CA THR A 433 -7.86 12.63 19.78
C THR A 433 -8.11 14.05 20.21
N GLU A 434 -9.23 14.67 19.81
CA GLU A 434 -9.60 16.01 20.26
C GLU A 434 -9.88 16.09 21.77
N ARG A 435 -9.98 14.95 22.45
CA ARG A 435 -10.26 14.82 23.88
C ARG A 435 -9.01 14.67 24.76
N GLY A 436 -7.85 14.49 24.13
CA GLY A 436 -6.58 14.31 24.81
C GLY A 436 -5.69 13.28 24.14
N ILE A 437 -4.58 13.02 24.82
CA ILE A 437 -3.51 12.13 24.37
C ILE A 437 -3.48 10.91 25.28
N ALA A 438 -3.49 9.72 24.71
CA ALA A 438 -3.18 8.49 25.44
C ALA A 438 -1.82 7.98 24.99
N VAL A 439 -0.88 7.86 25.91
CA VAL A 439 0.43 7.25 25.66
C VAL A 439 0.35 5.79 26.07
N ASN A 440 0.83 4.89 25.22
CA ASN A 440 0.88 3.47 25.50
C ASN A 440 1.73 3.23 26.77
N PRO A 441 1.25 2.47 27.77
CA PRO A 441 2.02 2.16 28.98
C PRO A 441 3.39 1.53 28.72
N ARG A 442 3.62 0.95 27.53
CA ARG A 442 4.93 0.43 27.08
C ARG A 442 5.96 1.54 26.81
N ARG A 443 5.55 2.82 26.82
CA ARG A 443 6.37 4.00 26.55
C ARG A 443 6.41 4.97 27.73
N PRO A 444 6.92 4.55 28.91
CA PRO A 444 7.04 5.44 30.07
C PRO A 444 7.90 6.67 29.77
N ASP A 445 8.88 6.53 28.86
CA ASP A 445 9.75 7.60 28.40
C ASP A 445 8.98 8.76 27.73
N LEU A 446 7.96 8.44 26.93
CA LEU A 446 7.10 9.43 26.29
C LEU A 446 6.07 10.00 27.27
N LEU A 447 5.51 9.13 28.12
CA LEU A 447 4.49 9.50 29.10
C LEU A 447 5.02 10.55 30.09
N GLU A 448 6.19 10.31 30.68
CA GLU A 448 6.80 11.23 31.65
C GLU A 448 7.09 12.61 31.03
N ARG A 449 7.59 12.64 29.79
CA ARG A 449 7.87 13.88 29.06
C ARG A 449 6.58 14.64 28.75
N ALA A 450 5.55 13.94 28.27
CA ALA A 450 4.26 14.55 27.94
C ALA A 450 3.57 15.14 29.18
N ILE A 451 3.60 14.44 30.32
CA ILE A 451 3.07 14.96 31.60
C ILE A 451 3.86 16.18 32.06
N ARG A 452 5.19 16.12 32.03
CA ARG A 452 6.05 17.24 32.44
C ARG A 452 5.82 18.50 31.60
N ALA A 453 5.54 18.33 30.32
CA ALA A 453 5.20 19.42 29.41
C ALA A 453 3.77 19.97 29.58
N GLY A 454 2.97 19.40 30.50
CA GLY A 454 1.61 19.83 30.76
C GLY A 454 0.62 19.48 29.64
N LEU A 455 0.94 18.49 28.81
CA LEU A 455 0.03 18.02 27.77
C LEU A 455 -1.19 17.30 28.38
N PRO A 456 -2.37 17.32 27.72
CA PRO A 456 -3.59 16.72 28.23
C PRO A 456 -3.57 15.19 28.10
N VAL A 457 -2.66 14.55 28.84
CA VAL A 457 -2.48 13.10 28.84
C VAL A 457 -3.55 12.43 29.72
N LYS A 458 -4.15 11.36 29.20
CA LYS A 458 -5.20 10.59 29.86
C LYS A 458 -5.04 9.09 29.61
N PRO A 459 -5.49 8.21 30.51
CA PRO A 459 -5.70 6.81 30.18
C PRO A 459 -6.62 6.67 28.96
N ILE A 460 -6.35 5.70 28.09
CA ILE A 460 -7.18 5.45 26.89
C ILE A 460 -8.63 5.10 27.26
N GLN A 461 -8.84 4.48 28.42
CA GLN A 461 -10.15 4.18 29.00
C GLN A 461 -10.97 5.45 29.25
N ASP A 462 -10.33 6.55 29.64
CA ASP A 462 -10.99 7.82 29.94
C ASP A 462 -11.43 8.49 28.64
N LEU A 463 -10.60 8.40 27.59
CA LEU A 463 -10.96 8.87 26.25
C LEU A 463 -12.13 8.06 25.68
N MET A 464 -12.15 6.73 25.91
CA MET A 464 -13.26 5.86 25.51
C MET A 464 -14.56 6.24 26.22
N ARG A 465 -14.54 6.42 27.55
CA ARG A 465 -15.73 6.83 28.33
C ARG A 465 -16.26 8.17 27.84
N ALA A 466 -15.36 9.15 27.65
CA ALA A 466 -15.75 10.47 27.17
C ALA A 466 -16.36 10.47 25.74
N ALA A 467 -15.98 9.51 24.89
CA ALA A 467 -16.62 9.32 23.58
C ALA A 467 -18.01 8.68 23.73
N ARG A 468 -18.12 7.64 24.56
CA ARG A 468 -19.37 6.89 24.82
C ARG A 468 -20.42 7.71 25.54
N ASP A 469 -20.04 8.69 26.36
CA ASP A 469 -20.99 9.62 26.99
C ASP A 469 -21.79 10.44 25.95
N ILE A 470 -21.27 10.54 24.71
CA ILE A 470 -21.92 11.24 23.60
C ILE A 470 -22.57 10.26 22.64
N THR A 471 -21.88 9.18 22.28
CA THR A 471 -22.34 8.25 21.24
C THR A 471 -23.24 7.14 21.77
N GLY A 472 -23.23 6.90 23.08
CA GLY A 472 -23.64 5.63 23.65
C GLY A 472 -22.62 4.52 23.36
N VAL A 473 -22.96 3.31 23.78
CA VAL A 473 -22.24 2.07 23.41
C VAL A 473 -22.87 1.55 22.13
N PRO A 474 -22.12 1.43 21.01
CA PRO A 474 -22.68 0.93 19.77
C PRO A 474 -22.92 -0.59 19.87
N GLU A 475 -23.94 -1.07 19.14
CA GLU A 475 -24.17 -2.52 18.98
C GLU A 475 -23.05 -3.13 18.14
N ASP A 476 -22.59 -4.32 18.54
CA ASP A 476 -21.55 -5.03 17.80
C ASP A 476 -22.15 -5.68 16.54
N PRO A 477 -21.41 -5.68 15.41
CA PRO A 477 -21.86 -6.34 14.20
C PRO A 477 -21.99 -7.85 14.41
N ARG A 478 -22.96 -8.46 13.74
CA ARG A 478 -23.17 -9.91 13.75
C ARG A 478 -22.41 -10.58 12.62
N PHE A 479 -21.72 -11.65 12.95
CA PHE A 479 -20.89 -12.39 12.02
C PHE A 479 -21.32 -13.86 11.94
N ASP A 480 -21.25 -14.39 10.73
CA ASP A 480 -21.29 -15.83 10.44
C ASP A 480 -19.93 -16.46 10.81
N GLU A 481 -19.88 -17.78 10.91
CA GLU A 481 -18.64 -18.54 11.12
C GLU A 481 -17.70 -18.49 9.90
N ARG A 482 -18.22 -18.21 8.71
CA ARG A 482 -17.40 -18.18 7.49
C ARG A 482 -16.35 -17.06 7.53
N VAL A 483 -15.08 -17.45 7.54
CA VAL A 483 -13.94 -16.55 7.27
C VAL A 483 -13.92 -16.17 5.79
N VAL A 484 -13.93 -14.87 5.51
CA VAL A 484 -13.93 -14.32 4.14
C VAL A 484 -12.61 -13.67 3.76
N ALA A 485 -11.86 -13.17 4.73
CA ALA A 485 -10.51 -12.67 4.51
C ALA A 485 -9.60 -12.95 5.70
N VAL A 486 -8.30 -13.04 5.44
CA VAL A 486 -7.25 -13.13 6.44
C VAL A 486 -6.47 -11.82 6.46
N VAL A 487 -6.16 -11.33 7.66
CA VAL A 487 -5.24 -10.20 7.87
C VAL A 487 -3.88 -10.77 8.24
N GLU A 488 -2.95 -10.64 7.30
CA GLU A 488 -1.59 -11.07 7.47
C GLU A 488 -0.75 -9.92 8.03
N TRP A 489 0.12 -10.23 8.98
CA TRP A 489 1.17 -9.34 9.43
C TRP A 489 2.31 -9.31 8.42
N ARG A 490 3.13 -8.25 8.49
CA ARG A 490 4.22 -8.02 7.55
C ARG A 490 5.22 -9.19 7.48
N ASP A 491 5.33 -10.04 8.50
CA ASP A 491 6.23 -11.21 8.51
C ASP A 491 5.63 -12.50 7.91
N GLY A 492 4.33 -12.51 7.61
CA GLY A 492 3.60 -13.65 7.04
C GLY A 492 2.71 -14.40 8.04
N THR A 493 2.76 -14.04 9.32
CA THR A 493 1.85 -14.60 10.32
C THR A 493 0.44 -14.03 10.17
N VAL A 494 -0.57 -14.82 10.53
CA VAL A 494 -1.96 -14.35 10.57
C VAL A 494 -2.21 -13.70 11.92
N ILE A 495 -2.58 -12.41 11.91
CA ILE A 495 -2.91 -11.67 13.15
C ILE A 495 -4.40 -11.57 13.40
N ASP A 496 -5.23 -11.66 12.35
CA ASP A 496 -6.68 -11.67 12.50
C ASP A 496 -7.38 -12.24 11.26
N VAL A 497 -8.69 -12.45 11.38
CA VAL A 497 -9.58 -12.87 10.29
C VAL A 497 -10.80 -11.97 10.21
N ILE A 498 -11.25 -11.69 9.00
CA ILE A 498 -12.53 -11.02 8.76
C ILE A 498 -13.57 -12.10 8.46
N ARG A 499 -14.68 -12.06 9.18
CA ARG A 499 -15.80 -12.98 9.01
C ARG A 499 -16.92 -12.34 8.19
N LYS A 500 -17.72 -13.18 7.55
CA LYS A 500 -18.87 -12.74 6.77
C LYS A 500 -19.87 -12.03 7.69
N VAL A 501 -20.31 -10.84 7.28
CA VAL A 501 -21.33 -10.07 8.00
C VAL A 501 -22.70 -10.69 7.74
N GLU A 502 -23.51 -10.87 8.79
CA GLU A 502 -24.91 -11.25 8.63
C GLU A 502 -25.68 -10.10 7.97
N SER A 503 -26.34 -10.35 6.85
CA SER A 503 -27.22 -9.34 6.25
C SER A 503 -28.41 -9.09 7.17
N GLU A 504 -28.66 -7.83 7.54
CA GLU A 504 -29.95 -7.45 8.13
C GLU A 504 -31.05 -7.82 7.13
N THR A 505 -31.79 -8.88 7.42
CA THR A 505 -33.05 -9.15 6.73
C THR A 505 -34.06 -8.08 7.13
N GLY A 506 -34.10 -6.99 6.36
CA GLY A 506 -35.22 -6.06 6.33
C GLY A 506 -35.04 -4.76 7.11
N SER A 507 -34.40 -3.77 6.51
CA SER A 507 -35.04 -2.47 6.32
C SER A 507 -34.38 -1.76 5.15
N GLY A 508 -35.15 -1.50 4.09
CA GLY A 508 -34.67 -0.72 2.96
C GLY A 508 -34.32 0.69 3.43
N LYS A 509 -33.03 1.02 3.34
CA LYS A 509 -32.52 2.37 3.07
C LYS A 509 -31.03 2.23 2.72
N ASP A 510 -30.77 2.09 1.43
CA ASP A 510 -29.52 2.55 0.84
C ASP A 510 -29.42 4.07 1.07
N GLU A 511 -28.80 4.47 2.17
CA GLU A 511 -28.22 5.81 2.28
C GLU A 511 -26.70 5.65 2.33
N ALA A 512 -26.05 6.27 1.34
CA ALA A 512 -24.61 6.28 1.13
C ALA A 512 -23.84 6.50 2.44
N ILE A 513 -23.02 5.50 2.81
CA ILE A 513 -22.13 5.51 3.98
C ILE A 513 -21.00 6.50 3.77
#